data_AF-A0A2E3LZ93-F1
#
_entry.id   AF-A0A2E3LZ93-F1
#
_cell.length_a   1.000
_cell.length_b   1.000
_cell.length_c   1.000
_cell.angle_alpha   90.00
_cell.angle_beta   90.00
_cell.angle_gamma   90.00
#
_symmetry.space_group_name_H-M   'P 1'
#
loop_
_entity.id
_entity.type
_entity.pdbx_description
1 polymer ?
#
loop_
_entity_poly.entity_id
_entity_poly.type
_entity_poly.pdbx_seq_one_letter_code
_entity_poly.pdbx_strand_id
1 'polypeptide(L)'
;MALFGLFKKQEEENDLLVDHGEAEAPKEENTSLIKEQPYSHGLEDIYKIQDLDIKTVRKMGSSAPIEKKTTKSKELEPLKLDWVNDSQMDLGFGTGYEDYLDPFRLSEPIQVLHLSQNAEKVLLDQGKQRIRQLLGIDTQSFVGTPGMGQGHIDDLQCKLDSYLEGYPGRPARTIDLHGLLRCLFYTQNRKHVHLFLKSYGLHELFPMEAAEQNELRHLNAQARKEQKERAKELLTDQNICNILKQSLEKITLALFKPWMRQRMDMATERELCERLCRNSDCTKQATSIIHFISESYCKGTFPFAEFMIELDEGVYCFERQTKSDYQLVISCVDSYFYRPKLKYSLEELTGLVQRELGRKWKGLPNGFVEKVLYLSPSYHLRKERDGHLWVRAC
;
A
#
# COMPACT_ATOMS: atom_id res chain seq x y z
N MET A 1 10.21 -4.17 -4.84
CA MET A 1 10.85 -3.98 -3.50
C MET A 1 11.05 -2.52 -3.05
N ALA A 2 11.27 -1.52 -3.93
CA ALA A 2 11.60 -0.15 -3.49
C ALA A 2 10.47 0.64 -2.79
N LEU A 3 9.19 0.37 -3.10
CA LEU A 3 8.05 0.98 -2.41
C LEU A 3 7.91 0.45 -0.97
N PHE A 4 8.08 -0.85 -0.77
CA PHE A 4 7.98 -1.50 0.55
C PHE A 4 9.17 -1.15 1.48
N GLY A 5 10.35 -0.87 0.91
CA GLY A 5 11.51 -0.39 1.68
C GLY A 5 11.32 0.98 2.33
N LEU A 6 10.44 1.84 1.80
CA LEU A 6 10.11 3.14 2.40
C LEU A 6 9.17 3.01 3.61
N PHE A 7 8.30 1.99 3.63
CA PHE A 7 7.32 1.78 4.71
C PHE A 7 7.91 1.09 5.93
N LYS A 8 8.88 0.18 5.75
CA LYS A 8 9.64 -0.40 6.87
C LYS A 8 10.33 0.66 7.72
N LYS A 9 10.74 1.75 7.09
CA LYS A 9 11.32 2.93 7.75
C LYS A 9 10.28 3.76 8.51
N GLN A 10 9.02 3.80 8.03
CA GLN A 10 7.89 4.43 8.73
C GLN A 10 7.40 3.61 9.93
N GLU A 11 7.48 2.29 9.88
CA GLU A 11 7.15 1.41 11.02
C GLU A 11 8.19 1.59 12.14
N GLU A 12 9.47 1.66 11.80
CA GLU A 12 10.56 2.00 12.75
C GLU A 12 10.41 3.42 13.31
N GLU A 13 10.05 4.42 12.50
CA GLU A 13 9.80 5.80 12.96
C GLU A 13 8.54 5.93 13.84
N ASN A 14 7.47 5.19 13.56
CA ASN A 14 6.25 5.20 14.36
C ASN A 14 6.42 4.47 15.70
N ASP A 15 7.24 3.41 15.76
CA ASP A 15 7.59 2.77 17.02
C ASP A 15 8.55 3.64 17.86
N LEU A 16 9.42 4.44 17.23
CA LEU A 16 10.31 5.39 17.91
C LEU A 16 9.59 6.65 18.43
N LEU A 17 8.56 7.13 17.74
CA LEU A 17 7.76 8.30 18.16
C LEU A 17 6.87 8.03 19.38
N VAL A 18 6.66 6.76 19.76
CA VAL A 18 5.92 6.38 20.97
C VAL A 18 6.80 6.43 22.22
N ASP A 19 8.13 6.42 22.10
CA ASP A 19 9.07 6.35 23.22
C ASP A 19 9.63 7.71 23.69
N HIS A 20 9.30 8.81 23.00
CA HIS A 20 9.72 10.16 23.38
C HIS A 20 8.56 11.14 23.43
N GLY A 21 7.69 10.96 24.43
CA GLY A 21 6.62 11.89 24.73
C GLY A 21 6.27 11.88 26.22
N GLU A 22 7.18 12.39 27.06
CA GLU A 22 6.88 13.11 28.31
C GLU A 22 8.21 13.46 29.03
N ALA A 23 8.62 14.73 28.95
CA ALA A 23 9.53 15.32 29.93
C ALA A 23 8.86 16.60 30.43
N GLU A 24 8.37 16.53 31.67
CA GLU A 24 7.73 17.62 32.40
C GLU A 24 8.70 18.79 32.61
N ALA A 25 8.18 20.01 32.46
CA ALA A 25 8.88 21.25 32.76
C ALA A 25 8.80 21.59 34.25
N PRO A 26 9.86 22.17 34.85
CA PRO A 26 9.71 22.99 36.03
C PRO A 26 10.14 24.46 35.78
N LYS A 27 9.13 25.33 35.97
CA LYS A 27 9.09 26.65 36.64
C LYS A 27 10.32 27.56 36.63
N GLU A 28 10.08 28.78 36.13
CA GLU A 28 10.90 29.98 36.30
C GLU A 28 10.93 30.46 37.76
N GLU A 29 12.11 30.85 38.25
CA GLU A 29 12.26 31.79 39.35
C GLU A 29 13.31 32.86 38.99
N ASN A 30 12.85 34.11 39.06
CA ASN A 30 13.59 35.35 38.90
C ASN A 30 14.46 35.61 40.12
N THR A 31 15.76 35.87 39.95
CA THR A 31 16.53 36.70 40.89
C THR A 31 17.53 37.58 40.15
N SER A 32 17.25 38.88 40.20
CA SER A 32 18.13 39.98 39.82
C SER A 32 19.11 40.29 40.95
N LEU A 33 20.42 40.21 40.72
CA LEU A 33 21.43 40.82 41.60
C LEU A 33 22.64 41.33 40.79
N ILE A 34 22.67 42.67 40.69
CA ILE A 34 23.80 43.61 40.85
C ILE A 34 25.13 43.30 40.14
N LYS A 35 25.48 44.24 39.25
CA LYS A 35 26.79 44.43 38.61
C LYS A 35 27.90 44.67 39.63
N GLU A 36 28.93 43.85 39.59
CA GLU A 36 30.31 44.24 39.88
C GLU A 36 31.11 44.08 38.58
N GLN A 37 31.69 45.16 38.07
CA GLN A 37 32.58 45.11 36.90
C GLN A 37 33.99 44.75 37.39
N PRO A 38 34.58 43.62 36.97
CA PRO A 38 36.00 43.44 37.04
C PRO A 38 36.68 44.11 35.83
N TYR A 39 37.82 44.69 36.13
CA TYR A 39 38.74 45.42 35.28
C TYR A 39 39.06 44.67 33.96
N SER A 40 38.84 45.33 32.82
CA SER A 40 39.17 44.85 31.47
C SER A 40 40.60 45.24 31.10
N HIS A 41 41.46 44.26 30.82
CA HIS A 41 42.88 44.47 30.52
C HIS A 41 43.20 44.73 29.04
N GLY A 42 42.23 45.15 28.22
CA GLY A 42 42.49 45.61 26.84
C GLY A 42 43.13 44.58 25.90
N LEU A 43 43.06 43.28 26.24
CA LEU A 43 43.58 42.15 25.44
C LEU A 43 42.47 41.17 25.01
N GLU A 44 41.20 41.53 25.23
CA GLU A 44 40.03 40.70 24.93
C GLU A 44 39.77 40.54 23.42
N ASP A 45 40.35 41.41 22.59
CA ASP A 45 40.24 41.30 21.13
C ASP A 45 41.16 40.22 20.52
N ILE A 46 42.08 39.64 21.30
CA ILE A 46 42.95 38.55 20.82
C ILE A 46 42.28 37.18 21.02
N TYR A 47 41.26 37.09 21.87
CA TYR A 47 40.51 35.85 22.14
C TYR A 47 39.12 35.81 21.49
N LYS A 48 38.74 36.81 20.68
CA LYS A 48 37.60 36.67 19.79
C LYS A 48 37.95 35.71 18.66
N ILE A 49 37.64 34.45 18.88
CA ILE A 49 37.49 33.47 17.81
C ILE A 49 36.43 34.06 16.87
N GLN A 50 36.83 34.43 15.65
CA GLN A 50 35.90 34.78 14.58
C GLN A 50 34.92 33.60 14.41
N ASP A 51 33.63 33.91 14.36
CA ASP A 51 32.58 32.94 14.05
C ASP A 51 32.84 32.28 12.69
N LEU A 52 33.53 31.14 12.72
CA LEU A 52 33.74 30.28 11.57
C LEU A 52 32.43 29.55 11.29
N ASP A 53 31.78 29.90 10.18
CA ASP A 53 30.63 29.13 9.68
C ASP A 53 31.10 27.73 9.28
N ILE A 54 30.69 26.75 10.11
CA ILE A 54 31.06 25.32 10.04
C ILE A 54 30.71 24.69 8.69
N LYS A 55 29.89 25.37 7.85
CA LYS A 55 29.56 24.95 6.48
C LYS A 55 30.68 25.19 5.46
N THR A 56 31.73 25.95 5.79
CA THR A 56 32.79 26.32 4.83
C THR A 56 34.07 25.50 4.92
N VAL A 57 34.19 24.57 5.87
CA VAL A 57 35.40 23.75 6.05
C VAL A 57 35.31 22.42 5.29
N ARG A 58 36.05 22.30 4.18
CA ARG A 58 36.32 21.01 3.50
C ARG A 58 37.34 20.18 4.30
N LYS A 59 37.00 18.95 4.67
CA LYS A 59 37.94 17.95 5.20
C LYS A 59 38.91 17.48 4.11
N MET A 60 40.19 17.77 4.29
CA MET A 60 41.31 17.14 3.55
C MET A 60 41.65 15.80 4.21
N GLY A 61 41.84 14.76 3.40
CA GLY A 61 41.84 13.36 3.83
C GLY A 61 43.05 12.89 4.64
N SER A 62 42.85 11.79 5.35
CA SER A 62 43.89 10.94 5.95
C SER A 62 43.65 9.48 5.53
N SER A 63 44.62 8.93 4.78
CA SER A 63 44.83 7.50 4.45
C SER A 63 45.05 6.68 5.74
N ALA A 64 44.41 5.52 5.99
CA ALA A 64 44.62 4.15 5.48
C ALA A 64 43.68 3.21 6.33
N PRO A 65 43.35 1.93 6.00
CA PRO A 65 44.11 0.93 5.24
C PRO A 65 43.37 0.35 4.02
N ILE A 66 44.11 -0.40 3.21
CA ILE A 66 43.66 -1.00 1.94
C ILE A 66 42.70 -2.16 2.25
N GLU A 67 41.40 -1.88 2.19
CA GLU A 67 40.40 -2.91 1.96
C GLU A 67 40.07 -2.97 0.46
N LYS A 68 40.09 -4.19 -0.08
CA LYS A 68 39.83 -4.49 -1.49
C LYS A 68 38.52 -3.82 -1.90
N LYS A 69 38.60 -2.82 -2.77
CA LYS A 69 37.45 -2.29 -3.51
C LYS A 69 36.87 -3.43 -4.35
N THR A 70 35.90 -4.15 -3.80
CA THR A 70 34.82 -4.69 -4.61
C THR A 70 34.20 -3.48 -5.29
N THR A 71 34.42 -3.38 -6.59
CA THR A 71 33.76 -2.42 -7.46
C THR A 71 32.27 -2.74 -7.38
N LYS A 72 31.58 -2.19 -6.37
CA LYS A 72 30.12 -2.08 -6.39
C LYS A 72 29.84 -1.23 -7.61
N SER A 73 29.41 -1.87 -8.68
CA SER A 73 28.63 -1.24 -9.74
C SER A 73 27.70 -0.27 -9.04
N LYS A 74 27.79 1.03 -9.39
CA LYS A 74 26.66 1.91 -9.12
C LYS A 74 25.46 1.19 -9.71
N GLU A 75 24.57 0.69 -8.86
CA GLU A 75 23.22 0.37 -9.26
C GLU A 75 22.76 1.60 -10.04
N LEU A 76 22.62 1.40 -11.34
CA LEU A 76 21.99 2.37 -12.21
C LEU A 76 20.58 2.45 -11.64
N GLU A 77 20.26 3.55 -10.95
CA GLU A 77 18.87 3.81 -10.67
C GLU A 77 18.16 3.86 -12.03
N PRO A 78 17.15 3.00 -12.27
CA PRO A 78 16.36 3.12 -13.47
C PRO A 78 15.77 4.53 -13.46
N LEU A 79 16.01 5.28 -14.54
CA LEU A 79 15.38 6.58 -14.72
C LEU A 79 13.88 6.36 -14.48
N LYS A 80 13.32 7.06 -13.49
CA LYS A 80 11.92 7.44 -13.54
C LYS A 80 11.78 8.25 -14.84
N LEU A 81 11.34 7.61 -15.90
CA LEU A 81 10.91 8.33 -17.09
C LEU A 81 9.73 9.20 -16.64
N ASP A 82 9.89 10.52 -16.74
CA ASP A 82 8.81 11.52 -16.59
C ASP A 82 7.79 11.44 -17.75
N TRP A 83 7.59 10.24 -18.31
CA TRP A 83 6.65 9.91 -19.37
C TRP A 83 5.73 8.76 -18.94
N VAL A 84 5.41 8.67 -17.64
CA VAL A 84 4.04 8.30 -17.28
C VAL A 84 3.19 9.45 -17.81
N ASN A 85 2.88 9.41 -19.10
CA ASN A 85 1.89 10.28 -19.69
C ASN A 85 0.65 10.12 -18.79
N ASP A 86 0.30 11.17 -18.04
CA ASP A 86 -0.98 11.22 -17.34
C ASP A 86 -2.12 10.89 -18.34
N SER A 87 -1.92 11.19 -19.62
CA SER A 87 -2.76 10.84 -20.76
C SER A 87 -2.79 9.36 -21.19
N GLN A 88 -1.80 8.52 -20.84
CA GLN A 88 -1.90 7.05 -21.00
C GLN A 88 -2.65 6.38 -19.84
N MET A 89 -2.77 7.08 -18.72
CA MET A 89 -3.42 6.63 -17.50
C MET A 89 -4.89 7.10 -17.44
N ASP A 90 -5.20 8.19 -18.15
CA ASP A 90 -6.53 8.79 -18.35
C ASP A 90 -7.24 8.31 -19.62
N LEU A 91 -6.98 7.07 -20.04
CA LEU A 91 -7.92 6.44 -20.95
C LEU A 91 -9.13 5.99 -20.13
N GLY A 92 -10.08 6.89 -19.95
CA GLY A 92 -11.45 6.54 -19.59
C GLY A 92 -12.06 5.78 -20.76
N PHE A 93 -11.82 4.46 -20.82
CA PHE A 93 -12.14 3.60 -21.96
C PHE A 93 -13.65 3.29 -22.12
N GLY A 94 -14.51 4.24 -21.73
CA GLY A 94 -15.95 4.13 -21.83
C GLY A 94 -16.57 3.19 -20.80
N THR A 95 -17.89 3.23 -20.70
CA THR A 95 -18.73 2.49 -19.73
C THR A 95 -18.88 1.00 -20.04
N GLY A 96 -18.18 0.47 -21.05
CA GLY A 96 -18.48 -0.82 -21.67
C GLY A 96 -17.80 -2.04 -21.04
N TYR A 97 -16.83 -1.86 -20.13
CA TYR A 97 -15.93 -2.94 -19.69
C TYR A 97 -15.57 -2.92 -18.20
N GLU A 98 -16.14 -2.00 -17.42
CA GLU A 98 -16.03 -2.07 -15.97
C GLU A 98 -17.05 -3.08 -15.48
N ASP A 99 -16.57 -4.31 -15.26
CA ASP A 99 -17.36 -5.28 -14.52
C ASP A 99 -17.60 -4.71 -13.12
N TYR A 100 -18.84 -4.86 -12.76
CA TYR A 100 -19.49 -4.29 -11.61
C TYR A 100 -19.07 -5.03 -10.34
N LEU A 101 -18.55 -4.30 -9.34
CA LEU A 101 -18.20 -4.89 -8.04
C LEU A 101 -19.35 -4.70 -7.05
N ASP A 102 -19.74 -5.81 -6.42
CA ASP A 102 -20.69 -5.76 -5.31
C ASP A 102 -20.02 -5.06 -4.11
N PRO A 103 -20.58 -3.94 -3.62
CA PRO A 103 -20.02 -3.28 -2.45
C PRO A 103 -20.11 -4.17 -1.21
N PHE A 104 -19.07 -4.12 -0.36
CA PHE A 104 -18.91 -5.02 0.78
C PHE A 104 -19.86 -4.73 1.94
N ARG A 105 -20.55 -3.59 1.92
CA ARG A 105 -21.43 -3.08 2.99
C ARG A 105 -22.36 -4.11 3.65
N LEU A 106 -22.95 -5.03 2.87
CA LEU A 106 -23.84 -6.07 3.43
C LEU A 106 -23.09 -7.21 4.13
N SER A 107 -21.85 -7.44 3.76
CA SER A 107 -20.95 -8.44 4.35
C SER A 107 -20.18 -7.87 5.54
N GLU A 108 -20.28 -6.58 5.81
CA GLU A 108 -19.63 -5.93 6.94
C GLU A 108 -20.19 -6.42 8.30
N PRO A 109 -19.37 -6.34 9.36
CA PRO A 109 -19.81 -6.61 10.72
C PRO A 109 -20.96 -5.71 11.19
N ILE A 110 -21.81 -6.22 12.09
CA ILE A 110 -22.82 -5.39 12.77
C ILE A 110 -22.21 -4.28 13.63
N GLN A 111 -20.96 -4.44 14.03
CA GLN A 111 -20.20 -3.49 14.84
C GLN A 111 -20.07 -2.11 14.17
N VAL A 112 -20.13 -2.06 12.83
CA VAL A 112 -20.05 -0.81 12.07
C VAL A 112 -21.27 0.09 12.32
N LEU A 113 -22.38 -0.47 12.82
CA LEU A 113 -23.56 0.31 13.19
C LEU A 113 -23.39 1.09 14.50
N HIS A 114 -22.35 0.81 15.30
CA HIS A 114 -22.11 1.46 16.60
C HIS A 114 -23.35 1.39 17.53
N LEU A 115 -23.92 0.19 17.66
CA LEU A 115 -25.00 -0.10 18.61
C LEU A 115 -24.47 -0.04 20.04
N SER A 116 -25.38 0.05 21.02
CA SER A 116 -24.98 -0.09 22.43
C SER A 116 -24.38 -1.48 22.68
N GLN A 117 -23.45 -1.57 23.63
CA GLN A 117 -22.75 -2.83 23.94
C GLN A 117 -23.71 -3.98 24.27
N ASN A 118 -24.82 -3.67 24.96
CA ASN A 118 -25.83 -4.67 25.31
C ASN A 118 -26.59 -5.17 24.07
N ALA A 119 -27.02 -4.26 23.19
CA ALA A 119 -27.74 -4.63 21.97
C ALA A 119 -26.85 -5.41 21.00
N GLU A 120 -25.60 -5.00 20.83
CA GLU A 120 -24.61 -5.72 20.03
C GLU A 120 -24.39 -7.14 20.56
N LYS A 121 -24.18 -7.28 21.88
CA LYS A 121 -23.95 -8.59 22.49
C LYS A 121 -25.13 -9.54 22.27
N VAL A 122 -26.37 -9.07 22.44
CA VAL A 122 -27.57 -9.87 22.18
C VAL A 122 -27.63 -10.33 20.71
N LEU A 123 -27.31 -9.46 19.76
CA LEU A 123 -27.27 -9.83 18.34
C LEU A 123 -26.19 -10.88 18.04
N LEU A 124 -25.00 -10.71 18.61
CA LEU A 124 -23.91 -11.67 18.48
C LEU A 124 -24.25 -13.04 19.10
N ASP A 125 -24.87 -13.05 20.28
CA ASP A 125 -25.32 -14.27 20.97
C ASP A 125 -26.38 -15.03 20.16
N GLN A 126 -27.18 -14.32 19.36
CA GLN A 126 -28.14 -14.89 18.40
C GLN A 126 -27.50 -15.27 17.04
N GLY A 127 -26.18 -15.17 16.90
CA GLY A 127 -25.46 -15.51 15.67
C GLY A 127 -25.62 -14.48 14.55
N LYS A 128 -26.10 -13.27 14.85
CA LYS A 128 -26.21 -12.16 13.90
C LYS A 128 -24.91 -11.36 13.93
N GLN A 129 -24.00 -11.66 13.01
CA GLN A 129 -22.66 -11.08 12.97
C GLN A 129 -22.46 -10.09 11.81
N ARG A 130 -23.30 -10.15 10.76
CA ARG A 130 -23.18 -9.32 9.56
C ARG A 130 -24.44 -8.50 9.27
N ILE A 131 -24.28 -7.35 8.62
CA ILE A 131 -25.37 -6.45 8.23
C ILE A 131 -26.47 -7.18 7.44
N ARG A 132 -26.10 -8.05 6.48
CA ARG A 132 -27.07 -8.84 5.70
C ARG A 132 -28.02 -9.66 6.58
N GLN A 133 -27.56 -10.14 7.73
CA GLN A 133 -28.35 -10.99 8.62
C GLN A 133 -29.35 -10.18 9.46
N LEU A 134 -29.19 -8.85 9.50
CA LEU A 134 -30.11 -7.91 10.13
C LEU A 134 -31.27 -7.52 9.21
N LEU A 135 -31.10 -7.71 7.89
CA LEU A 135 -32.17 -7.47 6.92
C LEU A 135 -33.32 -8.45 7.12
N GLY A 136 -34.52 -7.92 7.34
CA GLY A 136 -35.74 -8.72 7.51
C GLY A 136 -35.81 -9.48 8.84
N ILE A 137 -35.07 -9.04 9.88
CA ILE A 137 -35.30 -9.57 11.22
C ILE A 137 -36.70 -9.20 11.69
N ASP A 138 -37.42 -10.20 12.22
CA ASP A 138 -38.65 -9.96 12.95
C ASP A 138 -38.32 -9.28 14.29
N THR A 139 -38.53 -7.97 14.37
CA THR A 139 -38.25 -7.20 15.58
C THR A 139 -39.10 -7.61 16.78
N GLN A 140 -40.23 -8.30 16.55
CA GLN A 140 -41.02 -8.89 17.64
C GLN A 140 -40.27 -10.00 18.37
N SER A 141 -39.30 -10.65 17.71
CA SER A 141 -38.46 -11.68 18.34
C SER A 141 -37.53 -11.14 19.43
N PHE A 142 -37.30 -9.82 19.48
CA PHE A 142 -36.50 -9.18 20.52
C PHE A 142 -37.31 -8.78 21.75
N VAL A 143 -38.65 -8.75 21.65
CA VAL A 143 -39.52 -8.31 22.75
C VAL A 143 -39.41 -9.29 23.91
N GLY A 144 -38.93 -8.82 25.07
CA GLY A 144 -38.71 -9.64 26.25
C GLY A 144 -37.30 -10.27 26.35
N THR A 145 -36.40 -9.98 25.40
CA THR A 145 -35.00 -10.41 25.50
C THR A 145 -34.26 -9.55 26.53
N PRO A 146 -33.60 -10.14 27.55
CA PRO A 146 -32.84 -9.40 28.54
C PRO A 146 -31.75 -8.56 27.85
N GLY A 147 -31.73 -7.24 28.10
CA GLY A 147 -30.77 -6.32 27.50
C GLY A 147 -31.19 -5.71 26.15
N MET A 148 -32.37 -6.06 25.63
CA MET A 148 -32.93 -5.48 24.39
C MET A 148 -34.30 -4.86 24.66
N GLY A 149 -34.32 -3.57 25.02
CA GLY A 149 -35.56 -2.81 25.21
C GLY A 149 -36.05 -2.14 23.93
N GLN A 150 -37.27 -1.61 23.91
CA GLN A 150 -37.85 -0.94 22.74
C GLN A 150 -36.92 0.14 22.15
N GLY A 151 -36.33 0.99 22.99
CA GLY A 151 -35.39 2.02 22.52
C GLY A 151 -34.13 1.47 21.85
N HIS A 152 -33.71 0.24 22.17
CA HIS A 152 -32.58 -0.42 21.49
C HIS A 152 -33.00 -0.97 20.12
N ILE A 153 -34.23 -1.45 20.01
CA ILE A 153 -34.81 -1.93 18.75
C ILE A 153 -34.99 -0.76 17.80
N ASP A 154 -35.51 0.37 18.31
CA ASP A 154 -35.67 1.61 17.54
C ASP A 154 -34.31 2.17 17.09
N ASP A 155 -33.30 2.18 17.96
CA ASP A 155 -31.91 2.59 17.63
C ASP A 155 -31.29 1.69 16.55
N LEU A 156 -31.47 0.37 16.66
CA LEU A 156 -31.02 -0.59 15.66
C LEU A 156 -31.64 -0.31 14.29
N GLN A 157 -32.97 -0.13 14.23
CA GLN A 157 -33.66 0.17 12.99
C GLN A 157 -33.18 1.50 12.40
N CYS A 158 -33.14 2.56 13.21
CA CYS A 158 -32.70 3.88 12.77
C CYS A 158 -31.26 3.87 12.22
N LYS A 159 -30.34 3.19 12.90
CA LYS A 159 -28.93 3.09 12.47
C LYS A 159 -28.76 2.19 11.26
N LEU A 160 -29.50 1.08 11.18
CA LEU A 160 -29.47 0.19 10.02
C LEU A 160 -30.00 0.91 8.79
N ASP A 161 -31.14 1.60 8.91
CA ASP A 161 -31.75 2.36 7.83
C ASP A 161 -30.83 3.49 7.40
N SER A 162 -30.27 4.26 8.32
CA SER A 162 -29.31 5.34 8.01
C SER A 162 -28.02 4.82 7.36
N TYR A 163 -27.51 3.66 7.80
CA TYR A 163 -26.31 3.05 7.22
C TYR A 163 -26.52 2.54 5.79
N LEU A 164 -27.74 2.04 5.52
CA LEU A 164 -28.16 1.56 4.22
C LEU A 164 -28.73 2.68 3.35
N GLU A 165 -29.04 3.85 3.90
CA GLU A 165 -29.52 5.00 3.16
C GLU A 165 -28.48 5.42 2.12
N GLY A 166 -28.89 5.45 0.86
CA GLY A 166 -27.99 5.68 -0.27
C GLY A 166 -27.11 4.49 -0.67
N TYR A 167 -27.27 3.30 -0.06
CA TYR A 167 -26.71 2.07 -0.62
C TYR A 167 -27.42 1.79 -1.93
N PRO A 168 -26.76 1.90 -3.09
CA PRO A 168 -27.48 1.85 -4.35
C PRO A 168 -28.06 0.47 -4.64
N GLY A 169 -27.73 -0.57 -3.85
CA GLY A 169 -28.08 -1.98 -4.11
C GLY A 169 -27.56 -2.47 -5.46
N ARG A 170 -26.81 -1.61 -6.15
CA ARG A 170 -26.28 -1.76 -7.48
C ARG A 170 -24.78 -1.82 -7.37
N PRO A 171 -24.15 -2.61 -8.22
CA PRO A 171 -22.72 -2.68 -8.22
C PRO A 171 -22.09 -1.33 -8.55
N ALA A 172 -20.97 -1.06 -7.88
CA ALA A 172 -20.22 0.18 -8.01
C ALA A 172 -19.06 0.00 -8.99
N ARG A 173 -18.64 1.12 -9.61
CA ARG A 173 -17.41 1.18 -10.41
C ARG A 173 -16.16 1.38 -9.56
N THR A 174 -16.35 1.77 -8.30
CA THR A 174 -15.29 1.97 -7.33
C THR A 174 -15.16 0.76 -6.41
N ILE A 175 -13.92 0.46 -6.00
CA ILE A 175 -13.59 -0.57 -5.04
C ILE A 175 -13.75 0.00 -3.64
N ASP A 176 -14.60 -0.62 -2.84
CA ASP A 176 -14.81 -0.35 -1.42
C ASP A 176 -13.75 -1.10 -0.58
N LEU A 177 -12.54 -0.52 -0.50
CA LEU A 177 -11.42 -1.15 0.22
C LEU A 177 -11.62 -1.07 1.75
N HIS A 178 -12.34 -0.07 2.24
CA HIS A 178 -12.71 0.04 3.64
C HIS A 178 -13.66 -1.08 4.06
N GLY A 179 -14.72 -1.31 3.27
CA GLY A 179 -15.66 -2.39 3.49
C GLY A 179 -14.98 -3.76 3.39
N LEU A 180 -14.07 -3.96 2.43
CA LEU A 180 -13.24 -5.17 2.36
C LEU A 180 -12.47 -5.39 3.67
N LEU A 181 -11.75 -4.37 4.15
CA LEU A 181 -10.99 -4.48 5.40
C LEU A 181 -11.92 -4.76 6.58
N ARG A 182 -13.08 -4.09 6.66
CA ARG A 182 -14.08 -4.30 7.71
C ARG A 182 -14.61 -5.72 7.75
N CYS A 183 -14.85 -6.33 6.59
CA CYS A 183 -15.26 -7.72 6.47
C CYS A 183 -14.25 -8.71 7.07
N LEU A 184 -12.95 -8.38 7.11
CA LEU A 184 -11.93 -9.27 7.68
C LEU A 184 -11.99 -9.36 9.21
N PHE A 185 -12.59 -8.37 9.89
CA PHE A 185 -12.58 -8.26 11.35
C PHE A 185 -13.93 -8.54 12.02
N TYR A 186 -14.88 -9.16 11.33
CA TYR A 186 -16.27 -9.24 11.79
C TYR A 186 -16.52 -10.03 13.09
N THR A 187 -15.59 -10.91 13.47
CA THR A 187 -15.64 -11.71 14.70
C THR A 187 -14.75 -11.17 15.82
N GLN A 188 -14.06 -10.05 15.59
CA GLN A 188 -12.88 -9.69 16.38
C GLN A 188 -13.18 -8.64 17.45
N ASN A 189 -12.44 -8.71 18.55
CA ASN A 189 -12.50 -7.70 19.60
C ASN A 189 -11.96 -6.36 19.07
N ARG A 190 -12.78 -5.31 19.13
CA ARG A 190 -12.47 -3.96 18.61
C ARG A 190 -11.14 -3.40 19.13
N LYS A 191 -10.80 -3.65 20.39
CA LYS A 191 -9.55 -3.16 21.02
C LYS A 191 -8.30 -3.77 20.36
N HIS A 192 -8.34 -5.08 20.12
CA HIS A 192 -7.24 -5.79 19.44
C HIS A 192 -7.09 -5.32 18.00
N VAL A 193 -8.21 -5.20 17.27
CA VAL A 193 -8.23 -4.72 15.88
C VAL A 193 -7.69 -3.30 15.79
N HIS A 194 -8.12 -2.41 16.68
CA HIS A 194 -7.68 -1.03 16.68
C HIS A 194 -6.18 -0.89 16.94
N LEU A 195 -5.64 -1.56 17.96
CA LEU A 195 -4.19 -1.56 18.22
C LEU A 195 -3.38 -2.13 17.06
N PHE A 196 -3.92 -3.16 16.39
CA PHE A 196 -3.26 -3.78 15.27
C PHE A 196 -3.27 -2.88 14.02
N LEU A 197 -4.41 -2.30 13.67
CA LEU A 197 -4.52 -1.38 12.52
C LEU A 197 -3.78 -0.06 12.74
N LYS A 198 -3.52 0.31 14.00
CA LYS A 198 -2.74 1.50 14.32
C LYS A 198 -1.31 1.46 13.74
N SER A 199 -0.66 0.30 13.67
CA SER A 199 0.70 0.20 13.06
C SER A 199 0.69 0.49 11.56
N TYR A 200 -0.47 0.41 10.91
CA TYR A 200 -0.65 0.68 9.48
C TYR A 200 -1.31 2.05 9.21
N GLY A 201 -1.60 2.84 10.26
CA GLY A 201 -2.35 4.10 10.12
C GLY A 201 -3.83 3.91 9.76
N LEU A 202 -4.40 2.72 9.96
CA LEU A 202 -5.77 2.34 9.55
C LEU A 202 -6.78 2.28 10.72
N HIS A 203 -6.36 2.69 11.91
CA HIS A 203 -7.15 2.62 13.14
C HIS A 203 -8.47 3.42 13.11
N GLU A 204 -8.55 4.48 12.29
CA GLU A 204 -9.76 5.29 12.13
C GLU A 204 -10.94 4.51 11.51
N LEU A 205 -10.67 3.40 10.82
CA LEU A 205 -11.71 2.56 10.22
C LEU A 205 -12.56 1.82 11.25
N PHE A 206 -12.06 1.74 12.49
CA PHE A 206 -12.73 1.15 13.64
C PHE A 206 -12.63 2.12 14.82
N PRO A 207 -13.47 3.18 14.82
CA PRO A 207 -13.46 4.15 15.91
C PRO A 207 -13.97 3.48 17.19
N MET A 208 -13.30 3.78 18.29
CA MET A 208 -13.63 3.28 19.62
C MET A 208 -14.19 4.39 20.50
N GLU A 209 -14.97 3.99 21.50
CA GLU A 209 -15.51 4.92 22.50
C GLU A 209 -14.38 5.49 23.39
N ALA A 210 -14.61 6.68 23.97
CA ALA A 210 -13.61 7.35 24.81
C ALA A 210 -13.16 6.51 26.02
N ALA A 211 -14.07 5.72 26.61
CA ALA A 211 -13.75 4.81 27.70
C ALA A 211 -12.76 3.72 27.26
N GLU A 212 -13.00 3.12 26.09
CA GLU A 212 -12.13 2.08 25.52
C GLU A 212 -10.75 2.63 25.13
N GLN A 213 -10.71 3.86 24.60
CA GLN A 213 -9.45 4.54 24.30
C GLN A 213 -8.60 4.77 25.55
N ASN A 214 -9.23 5.17 26.67
CA ASN A 214 -8.53 5.36 27.94
C ASN A 214 -7.96 4.04 28.47
N GLU A 215 -8.70 2.93 28.37
CA GLU A 215 -8.18 1.62 28.77
C GLU A 215 -6.92 1.23 27.98
N LEU A 216 -6.88 1.49 26.67
CA LEU A 216 -5.71 1.21 25.84
C LEU A 216 -4.50 2.10 26.18
N ARG A 217 -4.73 3.33 26.63
CA ARG A 217 -3.65 4.24 27.07
C ARG A 217 -2.92 3.68 28.29
N HIS A 218 -3.65 3.02 29.19
CA HIS A 218 -3.09 2.42 30.41
C HIS A 218 -2.46 1.03 30.21
N LEU A 219 -2.52 0.44 29.01
CA LEU A 219 -1.83 -0.81 28.71
C LEU A 219 -0.31 -0.61 28.62
N ASN A 220 0.44 -1.49 29.29
CA ASN A 220 1.89 -1.55 29.17
C ASN A 220 2.34 -2.08 27.78
N ALA A 221 3.61 -1.85 27.43
CA ALA A 221 4.15 -2.22 26.12
C ALA A 221 4.04 -3.73 25.82
N GLN A 222 4.24 -4.57 26.84
CA GLN A 222 4.14 -6.03 26.72
C GLN A 222 2.71 -6.48 26.40
N ALA A 223 1.69 -5.95 27.10
CA ALA A 223 0.29 -6.28 26.85
C ALA A 223 -0.17 -5.78 25.47
N ARG A 224 0.33 -4.62 25.02
CA ARG A 224 0.06 -4.15 23.65
C ARG A 224 0.62 -5.09 22.59
N LYS A 225 1.85 -5.59 22.79
CA LYS A 225 2.47 -6.58 21.89
C LYS A 225 1.68 -7.88 21.86
N GLU A 226 1.29 -8.40 23.02
CA GLU A 226 0.48 -9.62 23.12
C GLU A 226 -0.89 -9.47 22.44
N GLN A 227 -1.54 -8.31 22.58
CA GLN A 227 -2.81 -8.05 21.90
C GLN A 227 -2.65 -7.96 20.37
N LYS A 228 -1.55 -7.37 19.87
CA LYS A 228 -1.23 -7.35 18.44
C LYS A 228 -1.00 -8.76 17.90
N GLU A 229 -0.24 -9.60 18.60
CA GLU A 229 0.01 -10.98 18.18
C GLU A 229 -1.27 -11.81 18.19
N ARG A 230 -2.15 -11.66 19.20
CA ARG A 230 -3.47 -12.29 19.18
C ARG A 230 -4.31 -11.85 17.98
N ALA A 231 -4.27 -10.56 17.62
CA ALA A 231 -4.96 -10.08 16.43
C ALA A 231 -4.40 -10.75 15.15
N LYS A 232 -3.07 -10.89 15.03
CA LYS A 232 -2.43 -11.58 13.90
C LYS A 232 -2.80 -13.05 13.80
N GLU A 233 -2.76 -13.79 14.91
CA GLU A 233 -3.14 -15.20 14.95
C GLU A 233 -4.56 -15.39 14.43
N LEU A 234 -5.46 -14.47 14.76
CA LEU A 234 -6.86 -14.53 14.35
C LEU A 234 -7.07 -14.21 12.86
N LEU A 235 -6.14 -13.51 12.21
CA LEU A 235 -6.16 -13.29 10.75
C LEU A 235 -5.77 -14.53 9.95
N THR A 236 -5.24 -15.57 10.61
CA THR A 236 -4.93 -16.85 9.96
C THR A 236 -6.14 -17.77 9.80
N ASP A 237 -7.33 -17.36 10.26
CA ASP A 237 -8.58 -18.11 10.04
C ASP A 237 -8.79 -18.35 8.54
N GLN A 238 -8.97 -19.63 8.18
CA GLN A 238 -9.19 -20.07 6.81
C GLN A 238 -10.40 -19.39 6.17
N ASN A 239 -11.45 -19.10 6.93
CA ASN A 239 -12.64 -18.42 6.40
C ASN A 239 -12.33 -16.98 5.99
N ILE A 240 -11.54 -16.26 6.81
CA ILE A 240 -11.11 -14.89 6.52
C ILE A 240 -10.19 -14.89 5.29
N CYS A 241 -9.23 -15.82 5.24
CA CYS A 241 -8.36 -16.01 4.08
C CYS A 241 -9.16 -16.28 2.79
N ASN A 242 -10.18 -17.14 2.86
CA ASN A 242 -11.03 -17.46 1.72
C ASN A 242 -11.84 -16.25 1.23
N ILE A 243 -12.41 -15.46 2.14
CA ILE A 243 -13.14 -14.23 1.80
C ILE A 243 -12.21 -13.23 1.11
N LEU A 244 -11.01 -13.04 1.67
CA LEU A 244 -10.00 -12.15 1.10
C LEU A 244 -9.61 -12.61 -0.31
N LYS A 245 -9.26 -13.90 -0.48
CA LYS A 245 -8.88 -14.45 -1.78
C LYS A 245 -9.97 -14.27 -2.84
N GLN A 246 -11.22 -14.61 -2.52
CA GLN A 246 -12.34 -14.41 -3.44
C GLN A 246 -12.54 -12.94 -3.80
N SER A 247 -12.31 -12.03 -2.85
CA SER A 247 -12.45 -10.59 -3.07
C SER A 247 -11.34 -10.05 -3.97
N LEU A 248 -10.09 -10.46 -3.73
CA LEU A 248 -8.94 -10.09 -4.56
C LEU A 248 -9.05 -10.68 -5.98
N GLU A 249 -9.54 -11.91 -6.12
CA GLU A 249 -9.81 -12.55 -7.41
C GLU A 249 -10.86 -11.75 -8.19
N LYS A 250 -11.98 -11.39 -7.55
CA LYS A 250 -13.03 -10.55 -8.16
C LYS A 250 -12.48 -9.20 -8.63
N ILE A 251 -11.71 -8.51 -7.79
CA ILE A 251 -11.07 -7.24 -8.17
C ILE A 251 -10.14 -7.46 -9.38
N THR A 252 -9.33 -8.52 -9.35
CA THR A 252 -8.41 -8.84 -10.44
C THR A 252 -9.15 -9.07 -11.76
N LEU A 253 -10.20 -9.88 -11.73
CA LEU A 253 -10.95 -10.26 -12.93
C LEU A 253 -11.83 -9.13 -13.46
N ALA A 254 -12.43 -8.33 -12.57
CA ALA A 254 -13.34 -7.26 -12.95
C ALA A 254 -12.63 -5.96 -13.33
N LEU A 255 -11.50 -5.64 -12.66
CA LEU A 255 -10.77 -4.39 -12.87
C LEU A 255 -9.50 -4.57 -13.69
N PHE A 256 -8.59 -5.45 -13.25
CA PHE A 256 -7.25 -5.54 -13.87
C PHE A 256 -7.30 -6.22 -15.22
N LYS A 257 -8.01 -7.35 -15.35
CA LYS A 257 -8.04 -8.13 -16.60
C LYS A 257 -8.56 -7.35 -17.81
N PRO A 258 -9.71 -6.64 -17.74
CA PRO A 258 -10.18 -5.87 -18.89
C PRO A 258 -9.25 -4.71 -19.24
N TRP A 259 -8.70 -4.03 -18.22
CA TRP A 259 -7.77 -2.92 -18.39
C TRP A 259 -6.43 -3.35 -19.01
N MET A 260 -5.87 -4.48 -18.56
CA MET A 260 -4.62 -5.03 -19.10
C MET A 260 -4.78 -5.50 -20.54
N ARG A 261 -5.90 -6.13 -20.91
CA ARG A 261 -6.15 -6.61 -22.28
C ARG A 261 -6.03 -5.52 -23.33
N GLN A 262 -6.50 -4.32 -23.02
CA GLN A 262 -6.38 -3.15 -23.91
C GLN A 262 -4.94 -2.66 -24.06
N ARG A 263 -4.07 -3.06 -23.14
CA ARG A 263 -2.64 -2.75 -23.11
C ARG A 263 -1.81 -3.98 -23.47
N MET A 264 -2.23 -4.81 -24.43
CA MET A 264 -1.48 -6.01 -24.82
C MET A 264 -1.21 -6.99 -23.64
N ASP A 265 -2.13 -7.02 -22.67
CA ASP A 265 -2.15 -7.96 -21.55
C ASP A 265 -0.92 -7.93 -20.63
N MET A 266 -0.21 -6.80 -20.53
CA MET A 266 0.97 -6.66 -19.66
C MET A 266 0.90 -5.39 -18.82
N ALA A 267 1.25 -5.51 -17.53
CA ALA A 267 1.36 -4.39 -16.62
C ALA A 267 2.37 -4.69 -15.50
N THR A 268 2.98 -3.63 -15.00
CA THR A 268 3.84 -3.68 -13.81
C THR A 268 3.01 -3.62 -12.53
N GLU A 269 3.57 -4.14 -11.44
CA GLU A 269 3.01 -4.02 -10.09
C GLU A 269 2.66 -2.56 -9.75
N ARG A 270 3.53 -1.61 -10.14
CA ARG A 270 3.32 -0.18 -9.91
C ARG A 270 2.09 0.33 -10.65
N GLU A 271 1.94 0.01 -11.93
CA GLU A 271 0.77 0.43 -12.71
C GLU A 271 -0.53 -0.16 -12.12
N LEU A 272 -0.49 -1.42 -11.66
CA LEU A 272 -1.63 -2.09 -11.02
C LEU A 272 -2.00 -1.44 -9.69
N CYS A 273 -1.02 -1.14 -8.83
CA CYS A 273 -1.22 -0.40 -7.58
C CYS A 273 -1.83 0.98 -7.82
N GLU A 274 -1.33 1.71 -8.82
CA GLU A 274 -1.87 3.03 -9.15
C GLU A 274 -3.29 2.94 -9.69
N ARG A 275 -3.57 1.98 -10.59
CA ARG A 275 -4.92 1.72 -11.09
C ARG A 275 -5.87 1.38 -9.95
N LEU A 276 -5.45 0.56 -8.99
CA LEU A 276 -6.25 0.24 -7.82
C LEU A 276 -6.55 1.49 -7.00
N CYS A 277 -5.55 2.32 -6.70
CA CYS A 277 -5.73 3.55 -5.93
C CYS A 277 -6.72 4.48 -6.61
N ARG A 278 -6.64 4.66 -7.94
CA ARG A 278 -7.56 5.51 -8.71
C ARG A 278 -9.01 5.02 -8.71
N ASN A 279 -9.23 3.70 -8.66
CA ASN A 279 -10.57 3.12 -8.64
C ASN A 279 -11.08 2.85 -7.21
N SER A 280 -10.32 3.16 -6.17
CA SER A 280 -10.78 3.01 -4.80
C SER A 280 -11.59 4.23 -4.36
N ASP A 281 -12.62 3.98 -3.55
CA ASP A 281 -13.35 5.01 -2.82
C ASP A 281 -12.49 5.76 -1.78
N CYS A 282 -11.36 5.18 -1.37
CA CYS A 282 -10.45 5.71 -0.35
C CYS A 282 -9.02 5.88 -0.85
N THR A 283 -8.83 6.69 -1.91
CA THR A 283 -7.52 6.94 -2.56
C THR A 283 -6.34 7.16 -1.59
N LYS A 284 -6.55 7.93 -0.51
CA LYS A 284 -5.51 8.26 0.49
C LYS A 284 -5.04 7.05 1.32
N GLN A 285 -5.93 6.11 1.61
CA GLN A 285 -5.68 4.97 2.50
C GLN A 285 -5.48 3.65 1.71
N ALA A 286 -5.81 3.63 0.42
CA ALA A 286 -5.70 2.45 -0.44
C ALA A 286 -4.31 1.79 -0.38
N THR A 287 -3.23 2.57 -0.42
CA THR A 287 -1.85 2.05 -0.34
C THR A 287 -1.58 1.38 1.00
N SER A 288 -2.00 1.99 2.12
CA SER A 288 -1.85 1.42 3.46
C SER A 288 -2.65 0.13 3.62
N ILE A 289 -3.85 0.05 3.03
CA ILE A 289 -4.68 -1.16 3.05
C ILE A 289 -4.01 -2.29 2.26
N ILE A 290 -3.47 -2.00 1.07
CA ILE A 290 -2.74 -3.00 0.29
C ILE A 290 -1.47 -3.46 1.00
N HIS A 291 -0.75 -2.54 1.63
CA HIS A 291 0.42 -2.89 2.45
C HIS A 291 0.03 -3.81 3.60
N PHE A 292 -1.05 -3.48 4.32
CA PHE A 292 -1.61 -4.33 5.37
C PHE A 292 -1.94 -5.74 4.85
N ILE A 293 -2.61 -5.85 3.70
CA ILE A 293 -2.97 -7.14 3.09
C ILE A 293 -1.69 -7.92 2.72
N SER A 294 -0.73 -7.24 2.10
CA SER A 294 0.54 -7.83 1.66
C SER A 294 1.32 -8.43 2.82
N GLU A 295 1.53 -7.66 3.89
CA GLU A 295 2.28 -8.12 5.08
C GLU A 295 1.51 -9.18 5.87
N SER A 296 0.20 -8.98 6.08
CA SER A 296 -0.58 -9.84 6.96
C SER A 296 -0.98 -11.17 6.32
N TYR A 297 -1.16 -11.23 5.00
CA TYR A 297 -1.70 -12.41 4.31
C TYR A 297 -0.80 -12.96 3.20
N CYS A 298 0.00 -12.10 2.56
CA CYS A 298 0.79 -12.46 1.38
C CYS A 298 2.30 -12.49 1.66
N LYS A 299 2.73 -12.39 2.92
CA LYS A 299 4.16 -12.44 3.33
C LYS A 299 5.03 -11.40 2.61
N GLY A 300 4.51 -10.19 2.45
CA GLY A 300 5.21 -9.08 1.78
C GLY A 300 5.24 -9.17 0.26
N THR A 301 4.46 -10.09 -0.34
CA THR A 301 4.29 -10.17 -1.80
C THR A 301 3.06 -9.40 -2.26
N PHE A 302 3.02 -9.05 -3.55
CA PHE A 302 1.90 -8.32 -4.14
C PHE A 302 0.60 -9.14 -4.03
N PRO A 303 -0.47 -8.62 -3.37
CA PRO A 303 -1.65 -9.43 -3.04
C PRO A 303 -2.40 -10.05 -4.21
N PHE A 304 -2.27 -9.46 -5.41
CA PHE A 304 -2.99 -9.92 -6.60
C PHE A 304 -2.16 -10.87 -7.47
N ALA A 305 -0.89 -11.10 -7.13
CA ALA A 305 0.02 -11.93 -7.93
C ALA A 305 -0.49 -13.37 -8.10
N GLU A 306 -1.16 -13.94 -7.08
CA GLU A 306 -1.73 -15.31 -7.14
C GLU A 306 -2.76 -15.50 -8.27
N PHE A 307 -3.41 -14.42 -8.71
CA PHE A 307 -4.48 -14.45 -9.72
C PHE A 307 -3.99 -14.07 -11.13
N MET A 308 -2.68 -13.88 -11.29
CA MET A 308 -2.04 -13.48 -12.53
C MET A 308 -0.83 -14.35 -12.83
N ILE A 309 -0.29 -14.22 -14.03
CA ILE A 309 0.90 -14.93 -14.46
C ILE A 309 2.07 -13.96 -14.40
N GLU A 310 3.05 -14.25 -13.55
CA GLU A 310 4.31 -13.49 -13.51
C GLU A 310 5.15 -13.78 -14.77
N LEU A 311 5.58 -12.71 -15.42
CA LEU A 311 6.45 -12.70 -16.60
C LEU A 311 7.92 -12.53 -16.20
N ASP A 312 8.16 -11.59 -15.30
CA ASP A 312 9.46 -11.14 -14.79
C ASP A 312 9.22 -10.42 -13.45
N GLU A 313 10.28 -9.99 -12.74
CA GLU A 313 10.15 -9.38 -11.42
C GLU A 313 9.18 -8.17 -11.44
N GLY A 314 8.00 -8.34 -10.83
CA GLY A 314 6.98 -7.31 -10.73
C GLY A 314 6.24 -7.00 -12.03
N VAL A 315 6.28 -7.89 -13.04
CA VAL A 315 5.55 -7.76 -14.32
C VAL A 315 4.59 -8.93 -14.50
N TYR A 316 3.32 -8.63 -14.79
CA TYR A 316 2.24 -9.61 -14.81
C TYR A 316 1.45 -9.61 -16.13
N CYS A 317 0.84 -10.75 -16.47
CA CYS A 317 -0.14 -10.93 -17.55
C CYS A 317 -1.28 -11.88 -17.14
N PHE A 318 -2.34 -11.99 -17.96
CA PHE A 318 -3.41 -12.98 -17.75
C PHE A 318 -3.34 -14.17 -18.69
N GLU A 319 -2.83 -13.99 -19.90
CA GLU A 319 -2.86 -15.03 -20.93
C GLU A 319 -1.50 -15.73 -21.07
N ARG A 320 -1.54 -17.06 -21.15
CA ARG A 320 -0.33 -17.89 -21.33
C ARG A 320 0.38 -17.57 -22.64
N GLN A 321 -0.37 -17.20 -23.67
CA GLN A 321 0.18 -16.80 -24.96
C GLN A 321 1.05 -15.54 -24.81
N THR A 322 0.57 -14.52 -24.10
CA THR A 322 1.34 -13.30 -23.76
C THR A 322 2.65 -13.66 -23.06
N LYS A 323 2.65 -14.63 -22.13
CA LYS A 323 3.88 -15.11 -21.50
C LYS A 323 4.85 -15.74 -22.48
N SER A 324 4.37 -16.63 -23.34
CA SER A 324 5.23 -17.27 -24.35
C SER A 324 5.82 -16.24 -25.31
N ASP A 325 5.02 -15.25 -25.72
CA ASP A 325 5.47 -14.18 -26.61
C ASP A 325 6.47 -13.24 -25.92
N TYR A 326 6.25 -12.88 -24.65
CA TYR A 326 7.20 -12.12 -23.82
C TYR A 326 8.55 -12.84 -23.74
N GLN A 327 8.56 -14.11 -23.36
CA GLN A 327 9.79 -14.91 -23.22
C GLN A 327 10.55 -15.06 -24.55
N LEU A 328 9.81 -15.17 -25.65
CA LEU A 328 10.36 -15.23 -27.00
C LEU A 328 11.02 -13.90 -27.41
N VAL A 329 10.42 -12.76 -27.04
CA VAL A 329 11.05 -11.46 -27.25
C VAL A 329 12.30 -11.30 -26.40
N ILE A 330 12.23 -11.58 -25.08
CA ILE A 330 13.39 -11.47 -24.16
C ILE A 330 14.56 -12.33 -24.65
N SER A 331 14.31 -13.60 -24.95
CA SER A 331 15.38 -14.50 -25.44
C SER A 331 16.02 -14.05 -26.75
N CYS A 332 15.23 -13.43 -27.64
CA CYS A 332 15.75 -12.83 -28.87
C CYS A 332 16.60 -11.60 -28.56
N VAL A 333 16.11 -10.69 -27.71
CA VAL A 333 16.82 -9.48 -27.29
C VAL A 333 18.14 -9.82 -26.61
N ASP A 334 18.15 -10.79 -25.69
CA ASP A 334 19.35 -11.21 -24.96
C ASP A 334 20.48 -11.68 -25.88
N SER A 335 20.14 -12.27 -27.03
CA SER A 335 21.12 -12.71 -28.02
C SER A 335 21.94 -11.54 -28.63
N TYR A 336 21.38 -10.31 -28.61
CA TYR A 336 22.07 -9.11 -29.07
C TYR A 336 22.99 -8.49 -28.01
N PHE A 337 22.83 -8.84 -26.72
CA PHE A 337 23.59 -8.28 -25.60
C PHE A 337 24.72 -9.22 -25.10
N TYR A 338 25.48 -9.80 -26.03
CA TYR A 338 26.62 -10.68 -25.71
C TYR A 338 27.81 -9.99 -25.02
N ARG A 339 27.78 -8.66 -24.84
CA ARG A 339 28.79 -7.87 -24.10
C ARG A 339 28.12 -6.79 -23.23
N PRO A 340 28.56 -6.58 -21.96
CA PRO A 340 27.92 -5.65 -21.00
C PRO A 340 27.89 -4.16 -21.35
N LYS A 341 28.61 -3.74 -22.39
CA LYS A 341 28.72 -2.34 -22.84
C LYS A 341 27.94 -2.06 -24.12
N LEU A 342 27.29 -3.06 -24.70
CA LEU A 342 26.46 -2.86 -25.88
C LEU A 342 25.25 -2.01 -25.50
N LYS A 343 24.95 -1.06 -26.37
CA LYS A 343 23.74 -0.24 -26.32
C LYS A 343 23.18 -0.17 -27.73
N TYR A 344 21.87 -0.22 -27.84
CA TYR A 344 21.15 -0.07 -29.09
C TYR A 344 20.14 1.05 -28.95
N SER A 345 19.85 1.78 -30.03
CA SER A 345 18.66 2.62 -30.02
C SER A 345 17.42 1.73 -29.94
N LEU A 346 16.36 2.19 -29.27
CA LEU A 346 15.13 1.41 -29.10
C LEU A 346 14.52 1.03 -30.45
N GLU A 347 14.51 1.96 -31.40
CA GLU A 347 13.99 1.74 -32.76
C GLU A 347 14.80 0.67 -33.51
N GLU A 348 16.14 0.76 -33.45
CA GLU A 348 17.03 -0.21 -34.10
C GLU A 348 16.85 -1.61 -33.52
N LEU A 349 16.89 -1.74 -32.19
CA LEU A 349 16.74 -3.02 -31.51
C LEU A 349 15.38 -3.66 -31.80
N THR A 350 14.31 -2.85 -31.72
CA THR A 350 12.95 -3.28 -32.05
C THR A 350 12.88 -3.79 -33.49
N GLY A 351 13.45 -3.05 -34.45
CA GLY A 351 13.47 -3.45 -35.85
C GLY A 351 14.27 -4.74 -36.10
N LEU A 352 15.39 -4.94 -35.40
CA LEU A 352 16.17 -6.18 -35.47
C LEU A 352 15.38 -7.38 -34.96
N VAL A 353 14.80 -7.26 -33.77
CA VAL A 353 13.99 -8.32 -33.15
C VAL A 353 12.78 -8.65 -34.01
N GLN A 354 12.02 -7.65 -34.47
CA GLN A 354 10.86 -7.88 -35.33
C GLN A 354 11.23 -8.60 -36.64
N ARG A 355 12.36 -8.24 -37.26
CA ARG A 355 12.85 -8.93 -38.48
C ARG A 355 13.23 -10.38 -38.18
N GLU A 356 13.90 -10.65 -37.07
CA GLU A 356 14.30 -12.01 -36.71
C GLU A 356 13.09 -12.90 -36.38
N LEU A 357 12.15 -12.38 -35.61
CA LEU A 357 10.91 -13.09 -35.30
C LEU A 357 10.03 -13.31 -36.54
N GLY A 358 9.98 -12.32 -37.44
CA GLY A 358 9.33 -12.43 -38.73
C GLY A 358 9.92 -13.54 -39.61
N ARG A 359 11.26 -13.71 -39.62
CA ARG A 359 11.92 -14.85 -40.31
C ARG A 359 11.51 -16.21 -39.74
N LYS A 360 11.16 -16.27 -38.45
CA LYS A 360 10.67 -17.48 -37.77
C LYS A 360 9.13 -17.64 -37.88
N TRP A 361 8.46 -16.84 -38.71
CA TRP A 361 7.00 -16.82 -38.87
C TRP A 361 6.24 -16.58 -37.56
N LYS A 362 6.82 -15.80 -36.65
CA LYS A 362 6.20 -15.38 -35.40
C LYS A 362 5.67 -13.95 -35.54
N GLY A 363 4.36 -13.83 -35.74
CA GLY A 363 3.67 -12.54 -35.77
C GLY A 363 3.37 -12.05 -34.36
N LEU A 364 3.69 -10.80 -34.06
CA LEU A 364 3.36 -10.14 -32.81
C LEU A 364 2.54 -8.87 -33.10
N PRO A 365 1.68 -8.42 -32.17
CA PRO A 365 0.99 -7.15 -32.30
C PRO A 365 1.96 -5.98 -32.47
N ASN A 366 1.56 -4.97 -33.24
CA ASN A 366 2.35 -3.75 -33.43
C ASN A 366 2.63 -3.08 -32.07
N GLY A 367 3.89 -2.70 -31.83
CA GLY A 367 4.32 -2.09 -30.56
C GLY A 367 4.56 -3.09 -29.41
N PHE A 368 4.30 -4.39 -29.59
CA PHE A 368 4.48 -5.39 -28.52
C PHE A 368 5.95 -5.50 -28.09
N VAL A 369 6.88 -5.58 -29.04
CA VAL A 369 8.33 -5.69 -28.75
C VAL A 369 8.84 -4.48 -27.96
N GLU A 370 8.46 -3.26 -28.37
CA GLU A 370 8.81 -2.04 -27.64
C GLU A 370 8.27 -2.10 -26.22
N LYS A 371 7.00 -2.48 -26.07
CA LYS A 371 6.36 -2.59 -24.76
C LYS A 371 7.08 -3.59 -23.84
N VAL A 372 7.48 -4.75 -24.36
CA VAL A 372 8.28 -5.73 -23.59
C VAL A 372 9.58 -5.10 -23.09
N LEU A 373 10.30 -4.38 -23.95
CA LEU A 373 11.54 -3.70 -23.57
C LEU A 373 11.29 -2.64 -22.50
N TYR A 374 10.23 -1.84 -22.61
CA TYR A 374 9.87 -0.81 -21.63
C TYR A 374 9.54 -1.38 -20.24
N LEU A 375 8.85 -2.51 -20.19
CA LEU A 375 8.37 -3.08 -18.93
C LEU A 375 9.37 -4.03 -18.28
N SER A 376 10.27 -4.64 -19.05
CA SER A 376 11.19 -5.64 -18.52
C SER A 376 12.22 -5.00 -17.57
N PRO A 377 12.37 -5.52 -16.34
CA PRO A 377 13.43 -5.09 -15.42
C PRO A 377 14.83 -5.47 -15.88
N SER A 378 14.96 -6.34 -16.89
CA SER A 378 16.25 -6.79 -17.43
C SER A 378 16.94 -5.75 -18.31
N TYR A 379 16.25 -4.67 -18.69
CA TYR A 379 16.80 -3.62 -19.53
C TYR A 379 16.55 -2.21 -18.95
N HIS A 380 17.57 -1.37 -19.06
CA HIS A 380 17.48 0.05 -18.76
C HIS A 380 17.23 0.84 -20.04
N LEU A 381 16.14 1.62 -20.05
CA LEU A 381 15.90 2.64 -21.08
C LEU A 381 16.34 4.01 -20.59
N ARG A 382 17.13 4.71 -21.40
CA ARG A 382 17.57 6.07 -21.11
C ARG A 382 17.50 6.94 -22.34
N LYS A 383 16.97 8.15 -22.17
CA LYS A 383 17.05 9.20 -23.18
C LYS A 383 18.45 9.83 -23.12
N GLU A 384 19.21 9.75 -24.21
CA GLU A 384 20.53 10.40 -24.31
C GLU A 384 20.39 11.84 -24.88
N ARG A 385 21.50 12.56 -24.98
CA ARG A 385 21.55 13.98 -25.40
C ARG A 385 21.09 14.20 -26.85
N ASP A 386 21.15 13.16 -27.65
CA ASP A 386 20.65 13.08 -29.01
C ASP A 386 19.12 13.02 -29.09
N GLY A 387 18.43 12.89 -27.94
CA GLY A 387 16.98 12.82 -27.87
C GLY A 387 16.42 11.43 -28.12
N HIS A 388 17.26 10.45 -28.51
CA HIS A 388 16.85 9.08 -28.75
C HIS A 388 16.83 8.26 -27.45
N LEU A 389 15.95 7.26 -27.42
CA LEU A 389 15.90 6.28 -26.34
C LEU A 389 16.86 5.13 -26.64
N TRP A 390 17.74 4.86 -25.69
CA TRP A 390 18.73 3.80 -25.77
C TRP A 390 18.42 2.69 -24.77
N VAL A 391 18.61 1.45 -25.21
CA VAL A 391 18.39 0.23 -24.43
C VAL A 391 19.74 -0.37 -24.05
N ARG A 392 19.87 -0.76 -22.78
CA ARG A 392 21.05 -1.44 -22.24
C ARG A 392 20.63 -2.58 -21.30
N ALA A 393 21.24 -3.75 -21.42
CA ALA A 393 21.05 -4.83 -20.45
C ALA A 393 21.60 -4.45 -19.06
N CYS A 394 20.87 -4.85 -18.01
CA CYS A 394 21.21 -4.62 -16.61
C CYS A 394 22.52 -5.30 -16.17
#